data_AF-A0A2Y9BBA7-F1
#
_entry.id   AF-A0A2Y9BBA7-F1
#
_cell.length_a   1.000
_cell.length_b   1.000
_cell.length_c   1.000
_cell.angle_alpha   90.00
_cell.angle_beta   90.00
_cell.angle_gamma   90.00
#
_symmetry.space_group_name_H-M   'P 1'
#
loop_
_entity.id
_entity.type
_entity.pdbx_description
1 polymer ?
#
loop_
_entity_poly.entity_id
_entity_poly.type
_entity_poly.pdbx_seq_one_letter_code
_entity_poly.pdbx_strand_id
1 'polypeptide(L)'
;MKTEAKKGKRSRPAVGFAAAILLVCSLSMTAFAADESTSIGKGESEQTASTSLSYNVTPDYTVVIPRAVKLSSKDITMQITATKINAEPNYQVQVKVSGGLTEGKVKLARTNDTGYEIYAPLKLGNSSIDSNTAVAAFKEHDTTALPGTGTLTFGAPADADGSADIKAGDYTGTVTFQVAYTLVASTGE
;
A
#
# COMPACT_ATOMS: atom_id res chain seq x y z
N MET A 1 82.73 18.74 12.92
CA MET A 1 81.88 17.63 13.40
C MET A 1 80.43 18.00 13.12
N LYS A 2 79.68 17.11 12.46
CA LYS A 2 78.30 17.25 11.94
C LYS A 2 78.13 17.85 10.55
N THR A 3 78.40 16.96 9.59
CA THR A 3 77.58 16.59 8.42
C THR A 3 77.49 17.58 7.24
N GLU A 4 78.40 17.39 6.30
CA GLU A 4 78.26 17.75 4.90
C GLU A 4 77.43 16.71 4.11
N ALA A 5 76.56 17.26 3.26
CA ALA A 5 76.40 16.97 1.83
C ALA A 5 75.77 15.66 1.29
N LYS A 6 75.11 15.90 0.15
CA LYS A 6 74.92 15.06 -1.06
C LYS A 6 73.71 14.11 -1.06
N LYS A 7 72.98 13.95 -2.17
CA LYS A 7 73.02 14.56 -3.52
C LYS A 7 71.79 14.06 -4.26
N GLY A 8 71.22 14.92 -5.11
CA GLY A 8 70.62 14.48 -6.36
C GLY A 8 69.21 15.02 -6.57
N LYS A 9 68.86 15.54 -7.74
CA LYS A 9 69.61 15.83 -8.96
C LYS A 9 68.63 16.64 -9.82
N ARG A 10 69.05 17.84 -10.25
CA ARG A 10 68.76 18.53 -11.55
C ARG A 10 67.28 18.67 -11.95
N SER A 11 66.74 19.81 -12.40
CA SER A 11 67.31 21.00 -13.02
C SER A 11 66.25 22.13 -12.97
N ARG A 12 66.68 23.35 -12.64
CA ARG A 12 65.99 24.63 -12.94
C ARG A 12 66.15 24.91 -14.46
N PRO A 13 65.50 25.93 -15.08
CA PRO A 13 64.77 27.08 -14.52
C PRO A 13 63.36 27.31 -15.13
N ALA A 14 62.44 27.92 -14.38
CA ALA A 14 61.97 29.32 -14.48
C ALA A 14 61.29 29.63 -15.84
N VAL A 15 60.11 30.24 -15.94
CA VAL A 15 59.61 31.45 -15.28
C VAL A 15 58.08 31.50 -15.47
N GLY A 16 57.36 31.92 -14.43
CA GLY A 16 56.14 32.74 -14.53
C GLY A 16 54.83 32.05 -14.92
N PHE A 17 53.97 31.80 -13.93
CA PHE A 17 52.52 31.88 -14.15
C PHE A 17 51.88 32.61 -12.98
N ALA A 18 51.33 33.77 -13.30
CA ALA A 18 50.53 34.61 -12.44
C ALA A 18 49.09 34.07 -12.37
N ALA A 19 48.54 34.12 -11.16
CA ALA A 19 47.15 34.30 -10.76
C ALA A 19 46.00 33.85 -11.69
N ALA A 20 45.16 32.94 -11.21
CA ALA A 20 43.71 33.01 -11.42
C ALA A 20 42.96 32.37 -10.24
N ILE A 21 42.15 33.19 -9.59
CA ILE A 21 41.23 32.89 -8.50
C ILE A 21 40.08 32.03 -9.04
N LEU A 22 39.79 30.89 -8.41
CA LEU A 22 38.59 30.09 -8.72
C LEU A 22 37.63 30.15 -7.52
N LEU A 23 36.77 31.16 -7.59
CA LEU A 23 35.63 31.38 -6.69
C LEU A 23 34.54 30.36 -7.06
N VAL A 24 34.34 29.34 -6.22
CA VAL A 24 33.24 28.38 -6.39
C VAL A 24 31.98 29.01 -5.81
N CYS A 25 31.16 29.64 -6.66
CA CYS A 25 29.82 30.08 -6.28
C CYS A 25 28.91 28.86 -6.12
N SER A 26 28.34 28.78 -4.92
CA SER A 26 27.27 27.89 -4.50
C SER A 26 26.05 27.95 -5.44
N LEU A 27 25.61 26.81 -5.95
CA LEU A 27 24.29 26.62 -6.53
C LEU A 27 23.25 26.58 -5.40
N SER A 28 22.79 27.74 -4.95
CA SER A 28 21.52 27.85 -4.24
C SER A 28 20.40 27.62 -5.26
N MET A 29 19.84 26.40 -5.30
CA MET A 29 18.55 26.13 -5.93
C MET A 29 17.52 27.10 -5.35
N THR A 30 17.05 28.01 -6.20
CA THR A 30 16.04 28.99 -5.84
C THR A 30 14.70 28.30 -5.83
N ALA A 31 14.04 28.33 -4.67
CA ALA A 31 12.69 27.85 -4.48
C ALA A 31 11.71 28.68 -5.34
N PHE A 32 10.74 28.00 -5.96
CA PHE A 32 9.65 28.62 -6.71
C PHE A 32 8.84 29.57 -5.82
N ALA A 33 8.89 30.86 -6.12
CA ALA A 33 7.86 31.83 -5.72
C ALA A 33 7.13 32.26 -7.00
N ALA A 34 5.80 32.07 -7.01
CA ALA A 34 4.92 32.42 -8.11
C ALA A 34 4.74 33.95 -8.23
N ASP A 35 5.10 34.52 -9.37
CA ASP A 35 4.19 35.19 -10.33
C ASP A 35 5.05 35.75 -11.48
N GLU A 36 5.48 34.89 -12.41
CA GLU A 36 6.19 35.32 -13.61
C GLU A 36 5.19 35.51 -14.76
N SER A 37 4.68 36.73 -14.91
CA SER A 37 3.99 37.12 -16.15
C SER A 37 5.02 37.29 -17.28
N THR A 38 4.97 36.46 -18.32
CA THR A 38 5.79 36.66 -19.52
C THR A 38 5.17 37.73 -20.43
N SER A 39 5.83 38.87 -20.60
CA SER A 39 5.42 39.89 -21.58
C SER A 39 5.98 39.59 -22.97
N ILE A 40 5.11 39.43 -23.98
CA ILE A 40 5.50 39.22 -25.39
C ILE A 40 5.55 40.58 -26.11
N GLY A 41 6.66 40.86 -26.80
CA GLY A 41 6.92 42.13 -27.50
C GLY A 41 7.16 41.97 -29.01
N LYS A 42 7.22 43.07 -29.77
CA LYS A 42 7.39 43.04 -31.24
C LYS A 42 8.87 42.81 -31.63
N GLY A 43 9.15 41.75 -32.39
CA GLY A 43 10.49 41.43 -32.94
C GLY A 43 10.48 40.13 -33.78
N GLU A 44 11.39 40.04 -34.76
CA GLU A 44 11.51 38.97 -35.77
C GLU A 44 12.05 37.65 -35.16
N SER A 45 11.19 36.91 -34.46
CA SER A 45 11.27 35.47 -34.17
C SER A 45 10.02 35.03 -33.40
N GLU A 46 9.64 33.75 -33.49
CA GLU A 46 8.49 33.20 -32.78
C GLU A 46 8.70 33.24 -31.25
N GLN A 47 7.73 33.76 -30.50
CA GLN A 47 7.75 33.85 -29.04
C GLN A 47 6.64 32.96 -28.45
N THR A 48 6.99 32.14 -27.46
CA THR A 48 6.04 31.27 -26.75
C THR A 48 5.93 31.70 -25.29
N ALA A 49 4.71 31.79 -24.77
CA ALA A 49 4.43 31.88 -23.34
C ALA A 49 3.60 30.67 -22.90
N SER A 50 3.87 30.17 -21.69
CA SER A 50 3.17 29.02 -21.11
C SER A 50 2.50 29.42 -19.82
N THR A 51 1.30 28.90 -19.58
CA THR A 51 0.57 29.05 -18.32
C THR A 51 0.39 27.67 -17.70
N SER A 52 0.70 27.54 -16.41
CA SER A 52 0.45 26.30 -15.66
C SER A 52 -1.00 26.28 -15.14
N LEU A 53 -1.63 25.12 -15.26
CA LEU A 53 -2.98 24.85 -14.74
C LEU A 53 -2.86 23.77 -13.66
N SER A 54 -3.57 23.92 -12.55
CA SER A 54 -3.58 22.93 -11.46
C SER A 54 -5.01 22.66 -10.99
N TYR A 55 -5.32 21.38 -10.81
CA TYR A 55 -6.59 20.89 -10.30
C TYR A 55 -6.32 19.61 -9.50
N ASN A 56 -6.94 19.48 -8.33
CA ASN A 56 -6.79 18.32 -7.46
C ASN A 56 -8.16 17.68 -7.21
N VAL A 57 -8.22 16.35 -7.39
CA VAL A 57 -9.37 15.53 -7.04
C VAL A 57 -8.95 14.65 -5.87
N THR A 58 -9.73 14.67 -4.78
CA THR A 58 -9.47 13.83 -3.61
C THR A 58 -9.95 12.39 -3.84
N PRO A 59 -9.24 11.39 -3.28
CA PRO A 59 -9.70 10.00 -3.30
C PRO A 59 -11.08 9.83 -2.65
N ASP A 60 -11.87 8.89 -3.15
CA ASP A 60 -13.21 8.59 -2.62
C ASP A 60 -13.58 7.12 -2.86
N TYR A 61 -14.21 6.47 -1.89
CA TYR A 61 -14.57 5.06 -2.00
C TYR A 61 -15.72 4.64 -1.09
N THR A 62 -16.43 3.58 -1.49
CA THR A 62 -17.47 2.93 -0.71
C THR A 62 -17.38 1.43 -0.90
N VAL A 63 -17.00 0.73 0.18
CA VAL A 63 -16.86 -0.73 0.25
C VAL A 63 -18.05 -1.31 0.98
N VAL A 64 -18.58 -2.43 0.47
CA VAL A 64 -19.71 -3.18 1.04
C VAL A 64 -19.21 -4.50 1.58
N ILE A 65 -19.29 -4.66 2.90
CA ILE A 65 -18.97 -5.90 3.62
C ILE A 65 -20.29 -6.46 4.17
N PRO A 66 -20.68 -7.70 3.84
CA PRO A 66 -21.88 -8.32 4.37
C PRO A 66 -21.86 -8.37 5.91
N ARG A 67 -22.98 -7.98 6.53
CA ARG A 67 -23.09 -7.94 8.00
C ARG A 67 -23.19 -9.32 8.64
N ALA A 68 -23.73 -10.30 7.92
CA ALA A 68 -23.96 -11.64 8.42
C ALA A 68 -23.85 -12.69 7.32
N VAL A 69 -23.36 -13.87 7.69
CA VAL A 69 -23.30 -15.07 6.85
C VAL A 69 -23.96 -16.20 7.64
N LYS A 70 -24.88 -16.93 7.00
CA LYS A 70 -25.50 -18.12 7.60
C LYS A 70 -24.68 -19.34 7.20
N LEU A 71 -23.94 -19.89 8.17
CA LEU A 71 -23.16 -21.10 7.95
C LEU A 71 -24.05 -22.33 7.82
N SER A 72 -23.51 -23.38 7.21
CA SER A 72 -24.19 -24.67 7.02
C SER A 72 -23.19 -25.82 7.17
N SER A 73 -23.63 -27.06 6.99
CA SER A 73 -22.74 -28.23 6.89
C SER A 73 -21.92 -28.29 5.59
N LYS A 74 -22.04 -27.26 4.73
CA LYS A 74 -21.28 -27.08 3.49
C LYS A 74 -20.61 -25.71 3.49
N ASP A 75 -19.62 -25.59 2.63
CA ASP A 75 -18.92 -24.33 2.38
C ASP A 75 -19.89 -23.24 1.88
N ILE A 76 -19.74 -22.04 2.44
CA ILE A 76 -20.54 -20.85 2.11
C ILE A 76 -19.60 -19.73 1.70
N THR A 77 -19.94 -19.05 0.61
CA THR A 77 -19.17 -17.90 0.12
C THR A 77 -19.76 -16.57 0.59
N MET A 78 -18.88 -15.61 0.81
CA MET A 78 -19.20 -14.21 1.10
C MET A 78 -18.39 -13.32 0.16
N GLN A 79 -19.06 -12.34 -0.45
CA GLN A 79 -18.41 -11.39 -1.35
C GLN A 79 -18.29 -10.01 -0.69
N ILE A 80 -17.08 -9.46 -0.74
CA ILE A 80 -16.78 -8.07 -0.42
C ILE A 80 -16.74 -7.32 -1.76
N THR A 81 -17.58 -6.29 -1.87
CA THR A 81 -17.74 -5.52 -3.12
C THR A 81 -17.51 -4.04 -2.85
N ALA A 82 -17.48 -3.24 -3.91
CA ALA A 82 -17.50 -1.79 -3.80
C ALA A 82 -18.59 -1.22 -4.71
N THR A 83 -19.18 -0.09 -4.31
CA THR A 83 -20.12 0.67 -5.15
C THR A 83 -19.46 1.92 -5.75
N LYS A 84 -18.30 2.31 -5.22
CA LYS A 84 -17.51 3.44 -5.70
C LYS A 84 -16.05 3.24 -5.33
N ILE A 85 -15.14 3.48 -6.29
CA ILE A 85 -13.70 3.55 -6.08
C ILE A 85 -13.15 4.69 -6.94
N ASN A 86 -12.32 5.52 -6.32
CA ASN A 86 -11.55 6.59 -6.92
C ASN A 86 -10.24 6.68 -6.13
N ALA A 87 -9.27 5.84 -6.51
CA ALA A 87 -7.94 5.79 -5.91
C ALA A 87 -6.92 6.44 -6.84
N GLU A 88 -5.96 7.14 -6.25
CA GLU A 88 -4.82 7.70 -6.95
C GLU A 88 -3.92 6.61 -7.55
N PRO A 89 -3.10 6.94 -8.56
CA PRO A 89 -2.05 6.06 -9.03
C PRO A 89 -1.18 5.55 -7.88
N ASN A 90 -0.86 4.26 -7.90
CA ASN A 90 -0.10 3.55 -6.86
C ASN A 90 -0.82 3.40 -5.51
N TYR A 91 -2.06 3.84 -5.34
CA TYR A 91 -2.84 3.55 -4.14
C TYR A 91 -3.92 2.51 -4.41
N GLN A 92 -4.36 1.85 -3.34
CA GLN A 92 -5.50 0.93 -3.38
C GLN A 92 -6.33 1.03 -2.10
N VAL A 93 -7.63 0.77 -2.24
CA VAL A 93 -8.50 0.51 -1.09
C VAL A 93 -8.37 -0.95 -0.74
N GLN A 94 -7.86 -1.25 0.45
CA GLN A 94 -7.59 -2.60 0.92
C GLN A 94 -8.48 -2.95 2.11
N VAL A 95 -9.10 -4.13 2.06
CA VAL A 95 -9.84 -4.72 3.17
C VAL A 95 -8.99 -5.83 3.76
N LYS A 96 -8.77 -5.79 5.08
CA LYS A 96 -8.06 -6.82 5.84
C LYS A 96 -8.96 -7.45 6.88
N VAL A 97 -8.74 -8.71 7.20
CA VAL A 97 -9.25 -9.27 8.46
C VAL A 97 -8.40 -8.71 9.59
N SER A 98 -8.99 -8.07 10.58
CA SER A 98 -8.28 -7.49 11.73
C SER A 98 -8.46 -8.28 13.01
N GLY A 99 -9.40 -9.24 13.06
CA GLY A 99 -9.58 -10.11 14.21
C GLY A 99 -10.71 -11.13 14.05
N GLY A 100 -10.88 -11.96 15.07
CA GLY A 100 -11.90 -13.02 15.09
C GLY A 100 -11.46 -14.35 14.48
N LEU A 101 -10.17 -14.50 14.17
CA LEU A 101 -9.56 -15.73 13.69
C LEU A 101 -8.56 -16.30 14.69
N THR A 102 -8.52 -17.63 14.78
CA THR A 102 -7.48 -18.40 15.46
C THR A 102 -7.07 -19.52 14.51
N GLU A 103 -5.81 -19.52 14.06
CA GLU A 103 -5.28 -20.50 13.10
C GLU A 103 -6.14 -20.63 11.83
N GLY A 104 -6.51 -19.48 11.24
CA GLY A 104 -7.40 -19.38 10.10
C GLY A 104 -8.82 -19.92 10.27
N LYS A 105 -9.28 -20.12 11.51
CA LYS A 105 -10.65 -20.53 11.81
C LYS A 105 -11.37 -19.46 12.61
N VAL A 106 -12.65 -19.27 12.30
CA VAL A 106 -13.59 -18.47 13.07
C VAL A 106 -14.10 -19.33 14.22
N LYS A 107 -13.92 -18.85 15.44
CA LYS A 107 -14.49 -19.47 16.64
C LYS A 107 -15.97 -19.10 16.77
N LEU A 108 -16.79 -20.11 17.00
CA LEU A 108 -18.24 -20.03 17.14
C LEU A 108 -18.62 -20.55 18.53
N ALA A 109 -19.17 -19.69 19.37
CA ALA A 109 -19.62 -20.03 20.72
C ALA A 109 -21.09 -20.44 20.70
N ARG A 110 -21.44 -21.52 21.41
CA ARG A 110 -22.83 -21.94 21.60
C ARG A 110 -23.54 -20.96 22.51
N THR A 111 -24.75 -20.57 22.12
CA THR A 111 -25.60 -19.67 22.91
C THR A 111 -25.98 -20.37 24.21
N ASN A 112 -25.87 -19.66 25.35
CA ASN A 112 -26.16 -20.16 26.69
C ASN A 112 -25.29 -21.34 27.17
N ASP A 113 -24.16 -21.64 26.51
CA ASP A 113 -23.20 -22.68 26.88
C ASP A 113 -21.79 -22.23 26.50
N THR A 114 -21.09 -21.58 27.44
CA THR A 114 -19.75 -21.03 27.21
C THR A 114 -18.65 -22.08 27.22
N GLY A 115 -18.96 -23.35 27.48
CA GLY A 115 -17.99 -24.45 27.56
C GLY A 115 -17.86 -25.24 26.26
N TYR A 116 -18.72 -24.99 25.28
CA TYR A 116 -18.71 -25.73 24.02
C TYR A 116 -18.56 -24.78 22.82
N GLU A 117 -17.54 -25.05 22.01
CA GLU A 117 -17.09 -24.19 20.92
C GLU A 117 -16.86 -25.03 19.67
N ILE A 118 -17.15 -24.44 18.52
CA ILE A 118 -16.87 -25.02 17.21
C ILE A 118 -16.10 -24.00 16.36
N TYR A 119 -15.50 -24.49 15.29
CA TYR A 119 -14.59 -23.71 14.45
C TYR A 119 -14.97 -23.87 12.99
N ALA A 120 -15.11 -22.75 12.28
CA ALA A 120 -15.32 -22.71 10.84
C ALA A 120 -14.06 -22.19 10.14
N PRO A 121 -13.44 -22.95 9.23
CA PRO A 121 -12.31 -22.45 8.44
C PRO A 121 -12.70 -21.22 7.62
N LEU A 122 -11.84 -20.21 7.55
CA LEU A 122 -12.01 -19.08 6.64
C LEU A 122 -10.90 -19.09 5.61
N LYS A 123 -11.29 -19.03 4.33
CA LYS A 123 -10.37 -19.11 3.20
C LYS A 123 -10.56 -17.93 2.25
N LEU A 124 -9.47 -17.54 1.61
CA LEU A 124 -9.46 -16.65 0.44
C LEU A 124 -9.09 -17.50 -0.77
N GLY A 125 -10.04 -17.71 -1.68
CA GLY A 125 -9.93 -18.76 -2.68
C GLY A 125 -9.74 -20.12 -2.01
N ASN A 126 -8.63 -20.80 -2.30
CA ASN A 126 -8.30 -22.11 -1.73
C ASN A 126 -7.35 -22.05 -0.54
N SER A 127 -6.87 -20.86 -0.16
CA SER A 127 -5.86 -20.68 0.88
C SER A 127 -6.49 -20.31 2.21
N SER A 128 -6.01 -20.91 3.30
CA SER A 128 -6.30 -20.42 4.65
C SER A 128 -5.74 -19.02 4.83
N ILE A 129 -6.43 -18.18 5.59
CA ILE A 129 -6.01 -16.81 5.89
C ILE A 129 -5.92 -16.60 7.40
N ASP A 130 -5.11 -15.64 7.83
CA ASP A 130 -4.96 -15.29 9.23
C ASP A 130 -5.40 -13.85 9.50
N SER A 131 -5.33 -13.45 10.76
CA SER A 131 -5.45 -12.04 11.13
C SER A 131 -4.38 -11.22 10.38
N ASN A 132 -4.78 -10.05 9.90
CA ASN A 132 -4.05 -9.10 9.04
C ASN A 132 -3.91 -9.47 7.56
N THR A 133 -4.46 -10.60 7.11
CA THR A 133 -4.48 -10.91 5.67
C THR A 133 -5.38 -9.93 4.91
N ALA A 134 -4.89 -9.42 3.77
CA ALA A 134 -5.68 -8.65 2.83
C ALA A 134 -6.62 -9.57 2.04
N VAL A 135 -7.92 -9.32 2.15
CA VAL A 135 -8.96 -10.19 1.60
C VAL A 135 -9.73 -9.56 0.44
N ALA A 136 -9.66 -8.24 0.28
CA ALA A 136 -10.14 -7.54 -0.91
C ALA A 136 -9.22 -6.35 -1.18
N ALA A 137 -9.01 -6.04 -2.45
CA ALA A 137 -8.30 -4.85 -2.87
C ALA A 137 -8.97 -4.26 -4.11
N PHE A 138 -9.06 -2.94 -4.19
CA PHE A 138 -9.66 -2.21 -5.31
C PHE A 138 -8.72 -1.06 -5.70
N LYS A 139 -8.59 -0.79 -7.01
CA LYS A 139 -7.64 0.18 -7.56
C LYS A 139 -8.33 1.13 -8.53
N GLU A 140 -7.72 2.31 -8.70
CA GLU A 140 -8.10 3.31 -9.70
C GLU A 140 -9.60 3.64 -9.63
N HIS A 141 -10.36 3.31 -10.68
CA HIS A 141 -11.81 3.50 -10.75
C HIS A 141 -12.60 2.18 -10.80
N ASP A 142 -11.96 1.06 -10.51
CA ASP A 142 -12.59 -0.27 -10.61
C ASP A 142 -13.28 -0.66 -9.29
N THR A 143 -14.58 -0.92 -9.38
CA THR A 143 -15.39 -1.45 -8.27
C THR A 143 -15.28 -2.97 -8.11
N THR A 144 -14.60 -3.63 -9.03
CA THR A 144 -14.28 -5.06 -8.98
C THR A 144 -13.05 -5.27 -8.14
N ALA A 145 -13.09 -6.23 -7.21
CA ALA A 145 -11.93 -6.59 -6.43
C ALA A 145 -10.84 -7.19 -7.34
N LEU A 146 -9.57 -6.97 -7.01
CA LEU A 146 -8.44 -7.54 -7.73
C LEU A 146 -8.52 -9.08 -7.79
N PRO A 147 -8.04 -9.71 -8.87
CA PRO A 147 -8.07 -11.16 -9.02
C PRO A 147 -7.50 -11.90 -7.81
N GLY A 148 -8.19 -12.97 -7.40
CA GLY A 148 -7.81 -13.74 -6.20
C GLY A 148 -8.23 -13.09 -4.87
N THR A 149 -8.89 -11.94 -4.91
CA THR A 149 -9.43 -11.27 -3.71
C THR A 149 -10.95 -11.05 -3.83
N GLY A 150 -11.59 -10.55 -2.77
CA GLY A 150 -13.00 -10.16 -2.75
C GLY A 150 -14.00 -11.27 -2.46
N THR A 151 -13.62 -12.55 -2.64
CA THR A 151 -14.48 -13.70 -2.30
C THR A 151 -13.85 -14.53 -1.18
N LEU A 152 -14.55 -14.58 -0.05
CA LEU A 152 -14.19 -15.40 1.10
C LEU A 152 -15.07 -16.65 1.16
N THR A 153 -14.48 -17.76 1.59
CA THR A 153 -15.18 -19.03 1.77
C THR A 153 -15.10 -19.44 3.23
N PHE A 154 -16.26 -19.57 3.88
CA PHE A 154 -16.41 -20.17 5.19
C PHE A 154 -16.66 -21.67 5.00
N GLY A 155 -15.77 -22.50 5.56
CA GLY A 155 -15.92 -23.95 5.55
C GLY A 155 -17.01 -24.44 6.51
N ALA A 156 -17.42 -25.69 6.33
CA ALA A 156 -18.30 -26.37 7.27
C ALA A 156 -17.71 -26.32 8.71
N PRO A 157 -18.49 -25.92 9.73
CA PRO A 157 -18.03 -25.94 11.11
C PRO A 157 -17.75 -27.36 11.60
N ALA A 158 -16.75 -27.49 12.47
CA ALA A 158 -16.42 -28.72 13.19
C ALA A 158 -16.08 -28.38 14.65
N ASP A 159 -16.16 -29.36 15.55
CA ASP A 159 -15.66 -29.17 16.92
C ASP A 159 -14.12 -29.08 16.96
N ALA A 160 -13.55 -28.96 18.17
CA ALA A 160 -12.11 -28.81 18.36
C ALA A 160 -11.29 -30.00 17.83
N ASP A 161 -11.87 -31.21 17.80
CA ASP A 161 -11.23 -32.44 17.32
C ASP A 161 -11.47 -32.67 15.81
N GLY A 162 -12.22 -31.77 15.16
CA GLY A 162 -12.56 -31.86 13.75
C GLY A 162 -13.77 -32.74 13.46
N SER A 163 -14.56 -33.10 14.48
CA SER A 163 -15.79 -33.85 14.33
C SER A 163 -16.92 -32.97 13.80
N ALA A 164 -17.72 -33.54 12.89
CA ALA A 164 -18.97 -32.94 12.42
C ALA A 164 -20.16 -33.23 13.36
N ASP A 165 -19.97 -34.07 14.39
CA ASP A 165 -20.99 -34.37 15.41
C ASP A 165 -21.08 -33.24 16.45
N ILE A 166 -21.68 -32.14 16.02
CA ILE A 166 -21.80 -30.90 16.79
C ILE A 166 -23.07 -30.93 17.63
N LYS A 167 -22.98 -30.52 18.90
CA LYS A 167 -24.14 -30.39 19.79
C LYS A 167 -25.20 -29.44 19.19
N ALA A 168 -26.47 -29.79 19.30
CA ALA A 168 -27.55 -28.97 18.75
C ALA A 168 -27.68 -27.61 19.46
N GLY A 169 -27.87 -26.52 18.73
CA GLY A 169 -28.11 -25.19 19.32
C GLY A 169 -27.65 -24.08 18.39
N ASP A 170 -27.86 -22.84 18.83
CA ASP A 170 -27.44 -21.67 18.07
C ASP A 170 -25.99 -21.31 18.39
N TYR A 171 -25.21 -21.04 17.35
CA TYR A 171 -23.81 -20.66 17.47
C TYR A 171 -23.57 -19.29 16.84
N THR A 172 -22.73 -18.49 17.48
CA THR A 172 -22.36 -17.16 16.97
C THR A 172 -20.87 -16.92 17.06
N GLY A 173 -20.35 -16.18 16.09
CA GLY A 173 -18.95 -15.80 16.00
C GLY A 173 -18.85 -14.50 15.20
N THR A 174 -17.72 -13.81 15.37
CA THR A 174 -17.50 -12.50 14.76
C THR A 174 -16.15 -12.50 14.06
N VAL A 175 -16.13 -12.03 12.81
CA VAL A 175 -14.91 -11.67 12.08
C VAL A 175 -14.90 -10.16 11.93
N THR A 176 -13.79 -9.53 12.29
CA THR A 176 -13.64 -8.07 12.19
C THR A 176 -12.83 -7.75 10.93
N PHE A 177 -13.31 -6.77 10.16
CA PHE A 177 -12.63 -6.26 8.98
C PHE A 177 -12.19 -4.83 9.20
N GLN A 178 -11.05 -4.46 8.60
CA GLN A 178 -10.55 -3.10 8.53
C GLN A 178 -10.39 -2.70 7.08
N VAL A 179 -10.81 -1.48 6.73
CA VAL A 179 -10.62 -0.88 5.41
C VAL A 179 -9.56 0.21 5.53
N ALA A 180 -8.61 0.23 4.60
CA ALA A 180 -7.52 1.22 4.58
C ALA A 180 -7.19 1.64 3.15
N TYR A 181 -6.89 2.92 2.96
CA TYR A 181 -6.31 3.45 1.73
C TYR A 181 -4.79 3.36 1.82
N THR A 182 -4.17 2.56 0.95
CA THR A 182 -2.78 2.09 1.12
C THR A 182 -1.96 2.34 -0.12
N LEU A 183 -0.73 2.84 0.04
CA LEU A 183 0.26 2.91 -1.03
C LEU A 183 0.75 1.51 -1.38
N VAL A 184 0.66 1.15 -2.66
CA VAL A 184 1.21 -0.06 -3.24
C VAL A 184 2.53 0.32 -3.87
N ALA A 185 3.64 -0.19 -3.32
CA ALA A 185 4.95 0.02 -3.94
C ALA A 185 4.89 -0.50 -5.37
N SER A 186 5.24 0.35 -6.34
CA SER A 186 5.49 -0.08 -7.71
C SER A 186 6.66 -1.08 -7.65
N THR A 187 6.38 -2.36 -7.83
CA THR A 187 7.40 -3.31 -8.25
C THR A 187 7.78 -2.89 -9.65
N GLY A 188 8.84 -2.08 -9.76
CA GLY A 188 9.36 -1.63 -11.04
C GLY A 188 9.56 -2.81 -11.97
N GLU A 189 8.89 -2.77 -13.11
CA GLU A 189 9.19 -3.63 -14.26
C GLU A 189 10.50 -3.18 -14.93
#